data_AF-A0A1W6JY23-F1
#
_entry.id   AF-A0A1W6JY23-F1
#
_cell.length_a   1.000
_cell.length_b   1.000
_cell.length_c   1.000
_cell.angle_alpha   90.00
_cell.angle_beta   90.00
_cell.angle_gamma   90.00
#
_symmetry.space_group_name_H-M   'P 1'
#
loop_
_entity.id
_entity.type
_entity.pdbx_description
1 polymer ?
#
loop_
_entity_poly.entity_id
_entity_poly.type
_entity_poly.pdbx_seq_one_letter_code
_entity_poly.pdbx_strand_id
1 'polypeptide(L)'
;MKIAIPKIIYEKNAEYTLAFAVLPTTDKGEVIDILKKNMRISECNDIILCYPSIFGGIFIFKNNIIVSRIEYQGYICNNKDQNALQFNINDFLQIDGKDISCFRFEKNSYCFSHKKINESCIPIDNIGLRFIV
;
A
#
# COMPACT_ATOMS: atom_id res chain seq x y z
N MET A 1 -22.17 2.09 13.32
CA MET A 1 -21.10 1.31 12.68
C MET A 1 -20.69 1.92 11.35
N LYS A 2 -19.50 2.49 11.30
CA LYS A 2 -18.86 3.06 10.12
C LYS A 2 -17.76 2.11 9.64
N ILE A 3 -17.72 1.84 8.35
CA ILE A 3 -16.66 1.04 7.72
C ILE A 3 -15.61 1.99 7.16
N ALA A 4 -14.34 1.75 7.48
CA ALA A 4 -13.22 2.51 6.96
C ALA A 4 -12.10 1.57 6.47
N ILE A 5 -11.46 1.93 5.37
CA ILE A 5 -10.32 1.23 4.78
C ILE A 5 -9.16 2.21 4.54
N PRO A 6 -7.90 1.76 4.45
CA PRO A 6 -6.80 2.62 4.00
C PRO A 6 -7.06 3.19 2.60
N LYS A 7 -6.41 4.32 2.30
CA LYS A 7 -6.21 4.72 0.91
C LYS A 7 -5.12 3.84 0.32
N ILE A 8 -5.26 3.44 -0.94
CA ILE A 8 -4.27 2.62 -1.61
C ILE A 8 -3.56 3.44 -2.68
N ILE A 9 -2.22 3.47 -2.62
CA ILE A 9 -1.37 4.01 -3.68
C ILE A 9 -0.90 2.83 -4.52
N TYR A 10 -1.11 2.90 -5.83
CA TYR A 10 -0.72 1.84 -6.76
C TYR A 10 0.47 2.28 -7.60
N GLU A 11 1.49 1.43 -7.66
CA GLU A 11 2.62 1.59 -8.58
C GLU A 11 2.81 0.34 -9.42
N LYS A 12 3.30 0.55 -10.64
CA LYS A 12 3.63 -0.54 -11.56
C LYS A 12 5.11 -0.52 -11.89
N ASN A 13 5.65 -1.72 -12.09
CA ASN A 13 6.97 -1.92 -12.64
C ASN A 13 7.03 -3.27 -13.36
N ALA A 14 7.00 -3.23 -14.70
CA ALA A 14 7.00 -4.41 -15.55
C ALA A 14 5.86 -5.39 -15.19
N GLU A 15 6.19 -6.59 -14.69
CA GLU A 15 5.23 -7.62 -14.30
C GLU A 15 4.67 -7.44 -12.88
N TYR A 16 5.21 -6.49 -12.10
CA TYR A 16 4.82 -6.25 -10.72
C TYR A 16 3.84 -5.08 -10.60
N THR A 17 2.83 -5.28 -9.75
CA THR A 17 1.99 -4.20 -9.22
C THR A 17 2.20 -4.13 -7.71
N LEU A 18 2.49 -2.95 -7.20
CA LEU A 18 2.60 -2.70 -5.76
C LEU A 18 1.41 -1.88 -5.32
N ALA A 19 0.84 -2.25 -4.18
CA ALA A 19 -0.25 -1.54 -3.54
C ALA A 19 0.16 -1.18 -2.12
N PHE A 20 0.31 0.11 -1.86
CA PHE A 20 0.69 0.65 -0.56
C PHE A 20 -0.57 1.11 0.16
N ALA A 21 -0.98 0.39 1.20
CA ALA A 21 -2.05 0.85 2.09
C ALA A 21 -1.52 1.97 2.99
N VAL A 22 -2.18 3.12 2.96
CA VAL A 22 -1.74 4.33 3.67
C VAL A 22 -2.87 5.01 4.42
N LEU A 23 -2.50 5.73 5.48
CA LEU A 23 -3.38 6.64 6.21
C LEU A 23 -3.51 8.01 5.51
N PRO A 24 -4.50 8.85 5.84
CA PRO A 24 -5.67 8.53 6.63
C PRO A 24 -6.60 7.58 5.88
N THR A 25 -7.36 6.78 6.64
CA THR A 25 -8.41 5.92 6.10
C THR A 25 -9.50 6.71 5.38
N THR A 26 -10.21 6.06 4.46
CA THR A 26 -11.40 6.53 3.77
C THR A 26 -12.63 5.73 4.18
N ASP A 27 -13.80 6.35 4.16
CA ASP A 27 -15.12 5.74 4.38
C ASP A 27 -15.97 5.66 3.09
N LYS A 28 -15.31 5.89 1.94
CA LYS A 28 -15.86 5.85 0.58
C LYS A 28 -15.00 4.98 -0.33
N GLY A 29 -15.62 4.39 -1.34
CA GLY A 29 -14.96 3.61 -2.39
C GLY A 29 -15.66 2.27 -2.64
N GLU A 30 -15.37 1.66 -3.78
CA GLU A 30 -16.00 0.43 -4.24
C GLU A 30 -15.94 -0.71 -3.21
N VAL A 31 -14.78 -0.93 -2.59
CA VAL A 31 -14.63 -1.96 -1.54
C VAL A 31 -15.55 -1.71 -0.35
N ILE A 32 -15.73 -0.44 0.05
CA ILE A 32 -16.66 -0.09 1.14
C ILE A 32 -18.10 -0.35 0.71
N ASP A 33 -18.46 -0.04 -0.53
CA ASP A 33 -19.82 -0.24 -1.04
C ASP A 33 -20.16 -1.74 -1.10
N ILE A 34 -19.21 -2.58 -1.52
CA ILE A 34 -19.32 -4.05 -1.47
C ILE A 34 -19.53 -4.51 -0.02
N LEU A 35 -18.68 -4.06 0.91
CA LEU A 35 -18.74 -4.48 2.32
C LEU A 35 -20.02 -3.99 3.02
N LYS A 36 -20.51 -2.78 2.70
CA LYS A 36 -21.77 -2.24 3.26
C LYS A 36 -22.99 -3.04 2.81
N LYS A 37 -22.99 -3.54 1.57
CA LYS A 37 -24.14 -4.25 1.02
C LYS A 37 -24.31 -5.63 1.65
N ASN A 38 -23.22 -6.39 1.71
CA ASN A 38 -23.30 -7.83 1.98
C ASN A 38 -22.44 -8.29 3.16
N MET A 39 -21.60 -7.43 3.74
CA MET A 39 -20.68 -7.74 4.84
C MET A 39 -19.81 -8.98 4.56
N ARG A 40 -19.59 -9.30 3.27
CA ARG A 40 -18.90 -10.50 2.80
C ARG A 40 -17.73 -10.11 1.92
N ILE A 41 -16.53 -10.50 2.34
CA ILE A 41 -15.29 -10.30 1.58
C ILE A 41 -15.29 -11.13 0.28
N SER A 42 -16.02 -12.25 0.24
CA SER A 42 -16.09 -13.16 -0.91
C SER A 42 -16.66 -12.53 -2.19
N GLU A 43 -17.31 -11.37 -2.09
CA GLU A 43 -17.82 -10.64 -3.24
C GLU A 43 -16.81 -9.64 -3.81
N CYS A 44 -15.67 -9.48 -3.14
CA CYS A 44 -14.59 -8.61 -3.55
C CYS A 44 -13.66 -9.36 -4.53
N ASN A 45 -14.05 -9.38 -5.81
CA ASN A 45 -13.42 -10.20 -6.85
C ASN A 45 -12.09 -9.64 -7.39
N ASP A 46 -11.89 -8.31 -7.34
CA ASP A 46 -10.63 -7.69 -7.74
C ASP A 46 -9.61 -7.80 -6.59
N ILE A 47 -8.73 -8.79 -6.68
CA ILE A 47 -7.73 -9.09 -5.65
C ILE A 47 -6.79 -7.89 -5.42
N ILE A 48 -6.43 -7.13 -6.47
CA ILE A 48 -5.52 -5.98 -6.38
C ILE A 48 -6.18 -4.83 -5.63
N LEU A 49 -7.49 -4.67 -5.78
CA LEU A 49 -8.25 -3.65 -5.07
C LEU A 49 -8.55 -4.05 -3.62
N CYS A 50 -9.03 -5.28 -3.45
CA CYS A 50 -9.67 -5.74 -2.23
C CYS A 50 -8.68 -6.08 -1.11
N TYR A 51 -7.63 -6.84 -1.42
CA TYR A 51 -6.72 -7.35 -0.40
C TYR A 51 -5.96 -6.23 0.32
N PRO A 52 -5.36 -5.25 -0.39
CA PRO A 52 -4.70 -4.12 0.27
C PRO A 52 -5.66 -3.31 1.15
N SER A 53 -6.91 -3.15 0.68
CA SER A 53 -7.96 -2.43 1.42
C SER A 53 -8.38 -3.16 2.70
N ILE A 54 -8.41 -4.49 2.67
CA ILE A 54 -8.91 -5.29 3.79
C ILE A 54 -7.82 -5.57 4.82
N PHE A 55 -6.62 -5.91 4.37
CA PHE A 55 -5.55 -6.41 5.25
C PHE A 55 -4.44 -5.39 5.53
N GLY A 56 -4.43 -4.27 4.81
CA GLY A 56 -3.38 -3.26 4.94
C GLY A 56 -1.99 -3.79 4.58
N GLY A 57 -0.99 -2.94 4.81
CA GLY A 57 0.41 -3.18 4.51
C GLY A 57 0.76 -2.88 3.06
N ILE A 58 1.91 -3.40 2.63
CA ILE A 58 2.40 -3.28 1.27
C ILE A 58 2.19 -4.62 0.57
N PHE A 59 1.30 -4.65 -0.42
CA PHE A 59 1.10 -5.84 -1.25
C PHE A 59 1.93 -5.76 -2.51
N ILE A 60 2.53 -6.90 -2.87
CA ILE A 60 3.24 -7.09 -4.13
C ILE A 60 2.51 -8.16 -4.92
N PHE A 61 2.10 -7.80 -6.13
CA PHE A 61 1.46 -8.69 -7.07
C PHE A 61 2.38 -8.94 -8.26
N LYS A 62 2.41 -10.16 -8.78
CA LYS A 62 3.01 -10.50 -10.07
C LYS A 62 1.92 -11.09 -10.95
N ASN A 63 1.63 -10.46 -12.09
CA ASN A 63 0.55 -10.88 -13.00
C ASN A 63 -0.79 -11.11 -12.27
N ASN A 64 -1.18 -10.17 -11.39
CA ASN A 64 -2.39 -10.20 -10.55
C ASN A 64 -2.44 -11.29 -9.45
N ILE A 65 -1.35 -12.03 -9.23
CA ILE A 65 -1.23 -12.99 -8.13
C ILE A 65 -0.47 -12.33 -6.97
N ILE A 66 -0.96 -12.47 -5.74
CA ILE A 66 -0.27 -11.99 -4.54
C ILE A 66 1.02 -12.80 -4.37
N VAL A 67 2.16 -12.13 -4.40
CA VAL A 67 3.47 -12.72 -4.13
C VAL A 67 3.86 -12.50 -2.67
N SER A 68 3.56 -11.33 -2.12
CA SER A 68 3.91 -10.99 -0.74
C SER A 68 3.01 -9.90 -0.18
N ARG A 69 2.84 -9.91 1.15
CA ARG A 69 2.36 -8.80 1.96
C ARG A 69 3.44 -8.46 2.98
N ILE A 70 3.90 -7.22 2.97
CA ILE A 70 4.91 -6.73 3.92
C ILE A 70 4.20 -5.83 4.94
N GLU A 71 4.42 -6.12 6.22
CA GLU A 71 4.01 -5.26 7.32
C GLU A 71 5.12 -4.25 7.61
N TYR A 72 5.09 -3.10 6.93
CA TYR A 72 6.12 -2.08 7.07
C TYR A 72 5.73 -1.06 8.14
N GLN A 73 6.51 -0.96 9.22
CA GLN A 73 6.28 0.02 10.29
C GLN A 73 7.01 1.31 9.96
N GLY A 74 6.35 2.18 9.19
CA GLY A 74 6.96 3.44 8.77
C GLY A 74 6.08 4.26 7.84
N TYR A 75 6.75 5.08 7.04
CA TYR A 75 6.15 6.08 6.16
C TYR A 75 6.60 5.85 4.73
N ILE A 76 5.71 6.15 3.78
CA ILE A 76 6.02 6.35 2.38
C ILE A 76 6.02 7.85 2.08
N CYS A 77 7.14 8.35 1.56
CA CYS A 77 7.34 9.76 1.26
C CYS A 77 7.51 9.91 -0.25
N ASN A 78 6.73 10.78 -0.88
CA ASN A 78 6.92 11.08 -2.29
C ASN A 78 8.26 11.78 -2.47
N ASN A 79 9.17 11.17 -3.22
CA ASN A 79 10.48 11.73 -3.50
C ASN A 79 10.50 12.23 -4.94
N LYS A 80 10.59 13.55 -5.11
CA LYS A 80 10.77 14.17 -6.42
C LYS A 80 12.25 14.25 -6.85
N ASP A 81 13.18 13.93 -5.95
CA ASP A 81 14.62 13.97 -6.24
C ASP A 81 15.10 12.74 -7.01
N GLN A 82 16.17 12.95 -7.79
CA GLN A 82 16.65 12.02 -8.82
C GLN A 82 17.46 10.81 -8.29
N ASN A 83 17.67 10.70 -6.98
CA ASN A 83 18.56 9.69 -6.37
C ASN A 83 17.86 8.36 -6.04
N ALA A 84 16.62 8.15 -6.48
CA ALA A 84 15.91 6.89 -6.27
C ALA A 84 16.47 5.80 -7.20
N LEU A 85 16.76 4.62 -6.62
CA LEU A 85 17.19 3.46 -7.39
C LEU A 85 16.02 2.92 -8.20
N GLN A 86 16.27 2.40 -9.41
CA GLN A 86 15.23 1.72 -10.16
C GLN A 86 14.66 0.56 -9.32
N PHE A 87 13.33 0.43 -9.26
CA PHE A 87 12.70 -0.62 -8.49
C PHE A 87 13.24 -1.99 -8.88
N ASN A 88 13.72 -2.72 -7.87
CA ASN A 88 14.10 -4.12 -7.95
C ASN A 88 13.42 -4.85 -6.79
N ILE A 89 12.75 -5.95 -7.09
CA ILE A 89 11.98 -6.69 -6.08
C ILE A 89 12.86 -7.20 -4.92
N ASN A 90 14.08 -7.65 -5.20
CA ASN A 90 14.95 -8.20 -4.17
C ASN A 90 15.42 -7.11 -3.20
N ASP A 91 15.77 -5.94 -3.73
CA ASP A 91 16.14 -4.79 -2.90
C ASP A 91 14.93 -4.25 -2.12
N PHE A 92 13.75 -4.29 -2.73
CA PHE A 92 12.51 -3.84 -2.10
C PHE A 92 12.06 -4.77 -0.97
N LEU A 93 12.29 -6.08 -1.07
CA LEU A 93 11.98 -7.01 0.03
C LEU A 93 12.86 -6.79 1.27
N GLN A 94 13.96 -6.04 1.15
CA GLN A 94 14.88 -5.72 2.24
C GLN A 94 14.64 -4.32 2.85
N ILE A 95 13.51 -3.67 2.53
CA ILE A 95 13.22 -2.29 2.98
C ILE A 95 13.26 -2.10 4.49
N ASP A 96 12.90 -3.13 5.25
CA ASP A 96 12.81 -3.09 6.72
C ASP A 96 14.20 -3.10 7.40
N GLY A 97 15.24 -3.51 6.68
CA GLY A 97 16.62 -3.56 7.18
C GLY A 97 17.40 -2.25 6.99
N LYS A 98 16.78 -1.19 6.47
CA LYS A 98 17.44 0.06 6.08
C LYS A 98 16.71 1.27 6.67
N ASP A 99 17.46 2.27 7.13
CA ASP A 99 16.88 3.50 7.70
C ASP A 99 15.99 4.26 6.71
N ILE A 100 16.45 4.35 5.45
CA ILE A 100 15.75 4.96 4.33
C ILE A 100 16.05 4.15 3.06
N SER A 101 15.00 3.79 2.32
CA SER A 101 15.13 3.13 1.01
C SER A 101 14.28 3.84 -0.03
N CYS A 102 14.88 4.29 -1.14
CA CYS A 102 14.18 5.03 -2.18
C CYS A 102 14.14 4.26 -3.51
N PHE A 103 12.94 4.12 -4.07
CA PHE A 103 12.70 3.38 -5.31
C PHE A 103 11.96 4.23 -6.33
N ARG A 104 12.40 4.14 -7.58
CA ARG A 104 11.75 4.69 -8.77
C ARG A 104 10.89 3.61 -9.43
N PHE A 105 9.60 3.90 -9.55
CA PHE A 105 8.61 3.12 -10.28
C PHE A 105 8.36 3.76 -11.66
N GLU A 106 7.45 3.19 -12.45
CA GLU A 106 7.15 3.70 -13.80
C GLU A 106 6.63 5.14 -13.79
N LYS A 107 5.83 5.53 -12.78
CA LYS A 107 5.19 6.85 -12.71
C LYS A 107 5.82 7.76 -11.67
N ASN A 108 6.10 7.24 -10.49
CA ASN A 108 6.54 8.03 -9.34
C ASN A 108 7.78 7.43 -8.68
N SER A 109 8.40 8.18 -7.77
CA SER A 109 9.46 7.67 -6.90
C SER A 109 9.06 7.88 -5.45
N TYR A 110 9.36 6.89 -4.61
CA TYR A 110 9.00 6.90 -3.20
C TYR A 110 10.18 6.49 -2.33
N CYS A 111 10.31 7.15 -1.18
CA CYS A 111 11.20 6.71 -0.11
C CYS A 111 10.39 6.11 1.03
N PHE A 112 10.89 4.99 1.56
CA PHE A 112 10.37 4.30 2.72
C PHE A 112 11.29 4.59 3.88
N SER A 113 10.73 5.05 5.01
CA SER A 113 11.50 5.28 6.23
C SER A 113 10.68 4.97 7.48
N HIS A 114 11.35 4.49 8.53
CA HIS A 114 10.75 4.25 9.83
C HIS A 114 10.38 5.54 10.57
N LYS A 115 10.88 6.69 10.12
CA LYS A 115 10.58 8.00 10.71
C LYS A 115 9.93 8.91 9.68
N LYS A 116 9.09 9.84 10.16
CA LYS A 116 8.53 10.89 9.31
C LYS A 116 9.64 11.88 8.95
N ILE A 117 10.09 11.87 7.69
CA ILE A 117 11.19 12.73 7.22
C ILE A 117 10.68 14.14 6.87
N ASN A 118 9.48 14.24 6.28
CA ASN A 118 8.87 15.50 5.85
C ASN A 118 7.34 15.43 5.89
N GLU A 119 6.67 16.52 5.52
CA GLU A 119 5.20 16.59 5.54
C GLU A 119 4.51 15.76 4.46
N SER A 120 5.21 15.43 3.36
CA SER A 120 4.67 14.56 2.30
C SER A 120 4.75 13.07 2.65
N CYS A 121 5.38 12.71 3.77
CA CYS A 121 5.43 11.35 4.29
C CYS A 121 4.08 10.94 4.89
N ILE A 122 3.54 9.86 4.35
CA ILE A 122 2.26 9.28 4.73
C ILE A 122 2.53 7.96 5.46
N PRO A 123 1.93 7.70 6.63
CA PRO A 123 2.14 6.43 7.32
C PRO A 123 1.54 5.27 6.54
N ILE A 124 2.28 4.15 6.49
CA ILE A 124 1.76 2.88 6.00
C ILE A 124 0.76 2.33 7.03
N ASP A 125 -0.36 1.83 6.53
CA ASP A 125 -1.40 1.23 7.34
C ASP A 125 -1.35 -0.29 7.26
N ASN A 126 -0.78 -0.95 8.27
CA ASN A 126 -0.70 -2.42 8.34
C ASN A 126 -2.01 -3.09 8.82
N ILE A 127 -3.03 -2.32 9.20
CA ILE A 127 -4.28 -2.85 9.78
C ILE A 127 -5.32 -3.12 8.69
N GLY A 128 -5.52 -2.18 7.77
CA GLY A 128 -6.54 -2.32 6.73
C GLY A 128 -7.96 -1.97 7.20
N LEU A 129 -8.90 -2.90 7.01
CA LEU A 129 -10.32 -2.70 7.28
C LEU A 129 -10.60 -2.45 8.76
N ARG A 130 -11.43 -1.44 9.04
CA ARG A 130 -11.88 -1.08 10.39
C ARG A 130 -13.40 -0.95 10.44
N PHE A 131 -13.99 -1.52 11.48
CA PHE A 131 -15.36 -1.27 11.89
C PHE A 131 -15.32 -0.33 13.10
N ILE A 132 -15.87 0.87 12.94
CA ILE A 132 -15.92 1.90 13.97
C ILE A 132 -17.36 1.90 14.51
N VAL A 133 -17.53 1.48 15.76
CA VAL A 133 -18.85 1.36 16.41
C VAL A 133 -19.32 2.71 16.92
#